data_AF-A0A3Q2PCZ1-F1
#
_entry.id   AF-A0A3Q2PCZ1-F1
#
_cell.length_a   1.000
_cell.length_b   1.000
_cell.length_c   1.000
_cell.angle_alpha   90.00
_cell.angle_beta   90.00
_cell.angle_gamma   90.00
#
_symmetry.space_group_name_H-M   'P 1'
#
loop_
_entity.id
_entity.type
_entity.pdbx_description
1 polymer ?
#
loop_
_entity_poly.entity_id
_entity_poly.type
_entity_poly.pdbx_seq_one_letter_code
_entity_poly.pdbx_strand_id
1 'polypeptide(L)'
;MLFVDGMNGVISHNETVQWLYTLTGSPSRLLAKTALKLLIVFVEYAESNSPRLIGAVSRVDSERGVLPWTNIVEVLEEKNGADTELLIFTMTLINKVPEPEPTR
;
A
#
# COMPACT_ATOMS: atom_id res chain seq x y z
N MET A 1 13.73 4.26 2.48
CA MET A 1 13.62 2.78 2.34
C MET A 1 14.85 2.12 1.72
N LEU A 2 15.77 2.85 1.09
CA LEU A 2 16.91 2.25 0.37
C LEU A 2 18.07 1.78 1.27
N PHE A 3 18.08 2.20 2.54
CA PHE A 3 19.06 1.78 3.54
C PHE A 3 18.40 0.87 4.56
N VAL A 4 19.13 -0.15 5.03
CA VAL A 4 18.65 -1.15 5.99
C VAL A 4 18.09 -0.49 7.24
N ASP A 5 18.82 0.44 7.85
CA ASP A 5 18.37 1.16 9.05
C ASP A 5 17.11 2.00 8.79
N GLY A 6 17.05 2.64 7.61
CA GLY A 6 15.86 3.40 7.21
C GLY A 6 14.64 2.52 7.00
N MET A 7 14.81 1.31 6.46
CA MET A 7 13.70 0.35 6.31
C MET A 7 13.26 -0.21 7.67
N ASN A 8 14.21 -0.58 8.53
CA ASN A 8 13.92 -1.03 9.89
C ASN A 8 13.16 0.02 10.70
N GLY A 9 13.49 1.31 10.51
CA GLY A 9 12.74 2.42 11.07
C GLY A 9 11.27 2.42 10.64
N VAL A 10 10.98 2.25 9.34
CA VAL A 10 9.61 2.16 8.83
C VAL A 10 8.88 0.92 9.36
N ILE A 11 9.53 -0.25 9.37
CA ILE A 11 8.96 -1.50 9.88
C ILE A 11 8.53 -1.38 11.35
N SER A 12 9.31 -0.63 12.14
CA SER A 12 9.06 -0.40 13.56
C SER A 12 7.92 0.58 13.84
N HIS A 13 7.54 1.42 12.87
CA HIS A 13 6.52 2.47 13.03
C HIS A 13 5.37 2.26 12.05
N ASN A 14 4.36 1.51 12.48
CA ASN A 14 3.20 1.15 11.66
C ASN A 14 2.45 2.38 11.12
N GLU A 15 2.49 3.51 11.84
CA GLU A 15 1.90 4.79 11.45
C GLU A 15 2.45 5.30 10.11
N THR A 16 3.71 4.99 9.80
CA THR A 16 4.31 5.38 8.51
C THR A 16 3.69 4.58 7.36
N VAL A 17 3.44 3.29 7.57
CA VAL A 17 2.80 2.42 6.56
C VAL A 17 1.33 2.81 6.38
N GLN A 18 0.63 3.12 7.47
CA GLN A 18 -0.73 3.67 7.44
C GLN A 18 -0.78 4.99 6.65
N TRP A 19 0.17 5.89 6.90
CA TRP A 19 0.25 7.16 6.18
C TRP A 19 0.51 6.98 4.69
N LEU A 20 1.44 6.08 4.31
CA LEU A 20 1.68 5.73 2.91
C LEU A 20 0.41 5.14 2.26
N TYR A 21 -0.35 4.29 2.96
CA TYR A 21 -1.63 3.80 2.47
C TYR A 21 -2.68 4.92 2.30
N THR A 22 -2.78 5.85 3.24
CA THR A 22 -3.68 7.01 3.10
C THR A 22 -3.34 7.85 1.86
N LEU A 23 -2.05 8.00 1.54
CA LEU A 23 -1.58 8.75 0.37
C LEU A 23 -1.91 8.09 -0.97
N THR A 24 -2.25 6.80 -1.03
CA THR A 24 -2.66 6.16 -2.29
C THR A 24 -4.01 6.70 -2.80
N GLY A 25 -4.88 7.17 -1.90
CA GLY A 25 -6.15 7.83 -2.23
C GLY A 25 -6.03 9.35 -2.47
N SER A 26 -4.81 9.87 -2.62
CA SER A 26 -4.58 11.30 -2.84
C SER A 26 -5.07 11.75 -4.23
N PRO A 27 -5.71 12.94 -4.37
CA PRO A 27 -6.06 13.51 -5.67
C PRO A 27 -4.84 13.85 -6.53
N SER A 28 -3.66 14.02 -5.92
CA SER A 28 -2.39 14.16 -6.64
C SER A 28 -1.87 12.80 -7.10
N ARG A 29 -1.91 12.55 -8.41
CA ARG A 29 -1.39 11.32 -9.04
C ARG A 29 0.09 11.07 -8.74
N LEU A 30 0.90 12.13 -8.64
CA LEU A 30 2.32 12.01 -8.28
C LEU A 30 2.50 11.47 -6.85
N LEU A 31 1.68 11.94 -5.91
CA LEU A 31 1.73 11.46 -4.52
C LEU A 31 1.27 10.00 -4.43
N ALA A 32 0.14 9.66 -5.06
CA ALA A 32 -0.37 8.29 -5.11
C ALA A 32 0.66 7.33 -5.72
N LYS A 33 1.26 7.70 -6.86
CA LYS A 33 2.32 6.93 -7.54
C LYS A 33 3.55 6.72 -6.66
N THR A 34 3.99 7.77 -5.97
CA THR A 34 5.15 7.69 -5.07
C THR A 34 4.86 6.81 -3.87
N ALA A 35 3.67 6.93 -3.27
CA ALA A 35 3.23 6.08 -2.18
C ALA A 35 3.17 4.61 -2.59
N LEU A 36 2.56 4.29 -3.73
CA LEU A 36 2.51 2.94 -4.27
C LEU A 36 3.91 2.35 -4.51
N LYS A 37 4.84 3.11 -5.11
CA LYS A 37 6.23 2.67 -5.29
C LYS A 37 6.91 2.35 -3.94
N LEU A 38 6.70 3.18 -2.92
CA LEU A 38 7.28 2.94 -1.59
C LEU A 38 6.63 1.73 -0.91
N LEU A 39 5.32 1.54 -1.03
CA LEU A 39 4.64 0.36 -0.51
C LEU A 39 5.10 -0.93 -1.20
N ILE A 40 5.34 -0.89 -2.51
CA ILE A 40 5.92 -2.02 -3.26
C ILE A 40 7.32 -2.34 -2.72
N VAL A 41 8.20 -1.34 -2.63
CA VAL A 41 9.55 -1.53 -2.06
C VAL A 41 9.49 -2.07 -0.63
N PHE A 42 8.50 -1.64 0.16
CA PHE A 42 8.29 -2.13 1.52
C PHE A 42 7.91 -3.62 1.57
N VAL A 43 6.94 -4.07 0.77
CA VAL A 43 6.54 -5.49 0.76
C VAL A 43 7.58 -6.39 0.09
N GLU A 44 8.35 -5.88 -0.88
CA GLU A 44 9.45 -6.60 -1.53
C GLU A 44 10.65 -6.82 -0.61
N TYR A 45 10.81 -5.98 0.41
CA TYR A 45 11.97 -6.04 1.29
C TYR A 45 11.99 -7.30 2.17
N ALA A 46 10.84 -7.72 2.69
CA ALA A 46 10.72 -8.91 3.52
C ALA A 46 9.29 -9.45 3.50
N GLU A 47 9.13 -10.78 3.46
CA GLU A 47 7.79 -11.43 3.46
C GLU A 47 6.94 -11.02 4.66
N SER A 48 7.56 -10.76 5.82
CA SER A 48 6.88 -10.29 7.03
C SER A 48 6.30 -8.87 6.94
N ASN A 49 6.62 -8.11 5.89
CA ASN A 49 6.07 -6.78 5.66
C ASN A 49 4.67 -6.80 5.03
N SER A 50 4.32 -7.85 4.30
CA SER A 50 2.99 -8.02 3.73
C SER A 50 1.87 -8.03 4.78
N PRO A 51 1.91 -8.86 5.85
CA PRO A 51 0.91 -8.80 6.91
C PRO A 51 0.90 -7.46 7.67
N ARG A 52 2.02 -6.73 7.71
CA ARG A 52 2.07 -5.37 8.29
C ARG A 52 1.31 -4.37 7.44
N LEU A 53 1.47 -4.42 6.12
CA LEU A 53 0.69 -3.60 5.20
C LEU A 53 -0.81 -3.91 5.33
N ILE A 54 -1.20 -5.18 5.36
CA ILE A 54 -2.60 -5.59 5.55
C ILE A 54 -3.18 -5.00 6.85
N GLY A 55 -2.42 -5.06 7.95
CA GLY A 55 -2.81 -4.47 9.23
C GLY A 55 -2.95 -2.95 9.17
N ALA A 56 -2.04 -2.26 8.48
CA ALA A 56 -2.11 -0.81 8.27
C ALA A 56 -3.34 -0.40 7.45
N VAL A 57 -3.61 -1.10 6.33
CA VAL A 57 -4.81 -0.87 5.50
C VAL A 57 -6.08 -1.05 6.31
N SER A 58 -6.19 -2.18 7.01
CA SER A 58 -7.37 -2.52 7.81
C SER A 58 -7.64 -1.48 8.89
N ARG A 59 -6.58 -0.99 9.54
CA ARG A 59 -6.69 0.07 10.55
C ARG A 59 -7.20 1.37 9.97
N VAL A 60 -6.56 1.88 8.90
CA VAL A 60 -6.94 3.16 8.29
C VAL A 60 -8.38 3.14 7.80
N ASP A 61 -8.80 2.07 7.10
CA ASP A 61 -10.15 2.01 6.56
C ASP A 61 -11.20 1.75 7.64
N SER A 62 -10.88 0.97 8.67
CA SER A 62 -11.75 0.80 9.83
C SER A 62 -11.95 2.12 10.59
N GLU A 63 -10.90 2.93 10.77
CA GLU A 63 -11.00 4.26 11.40
C GLU A 63 -11.84 5.23 10.56
N ARG A 64 -11.87 5.05 9.22
CA ARG A 64 -12.71 5.81 8.28
C ARG A 64 -14.13 5.27 8.13
N GLY A 65 -14.41 4.06 8.63
CA GLY A 65 -15.70 3.39 8.46
C GLY A 65 -15.97 2.89 7.03
N VAL A 66 -14.91 2.56 6.27
CA VAL A 66 -15.01 2.03 4.90
C VAL A 66 -14.46 0.62 4.81
N LEU A 67 -14.67 -0.05 3.67
CA LEU A 67 -14.14 -1.40 3.46
C LEU A 67 -12.60 -1.35 3.33
N PRO A 68 -11.87 -2.38 3.80
CA PRO A 68 -10.44 -2.49 3.56
C PRO A 68 -10.11 -2.41 2.07
N TRP A 69 -9.02 -1.74 1.74
CA TRP A 69 -8.50 -1.53 0.37
C TRP A 69 -9.30 -0.53 -0.47
N THR A 70 -10.20 0.25 0.12
CA THR A 70 -11.03 1.23 -0.61
C THR A 70 -10.18 2.16 -1.48
N ASN A 71 -9.08 2.73 -0.95
CA ASN A 71 -8.21 3.62 -1.75
C ASN A 71 -7.60 2.91 -2.98
N ILE A 72 -7.24 1.63 -2.85
CA ILE A 72 -6.64 0.84 -3.94
C ILE A 72 -7.69 0.54 -5.02
N VAL A 73 -8.91 0.19 -4.62
CA VAL A 73 -10.01 -0.07 -5.55
C VAL A 73 -10.40 1.21 -6.30
N GLU A 74 -10.51 2.34 -5.61
CA GLU A 74 -10.82 3.63 -6.23
C GLU A 74 -9.81 4.04 -7.31
N VAL A 75 -8.51 3.76 -7.09
CA VAL A 75 -7.47 4.01 -8.11
C VAL A 75 -7.69 3.14 -9.36
N LEU A 76 -8.18 1.90 -9.21
CA LEU A 76 -8.47 1.00 -10.34
C LEU A 76 -9.76 1.36 -11.08
N GLU A 77 -10.74 1.96 -10.39
CA GLU A 77 -12.03 2.33 -10.97
C GLU A 77 -11.99 3.63 -11.80
N GLU A 78 -10.85 4.33 -11.84
CA GLU A 78 -10.73 5.65 -12.45
C GLU A 78 -10.99 5.62 -13.98
N LYS A 79 -12.17 6.09 -14.40
CA LYS A 79 -12.65 6.00 -15.80
C LYS A 79 -12.07 7.08 -16.75
N ASN A 80 -11.36 8.08 -16.24
CA ASN A 80 -10.92 9.24 -17.02
C ASN A 80 -9.40 9.30 -17.19
N GLY A 81 -8.91 8.95 -18.40
CA GLY A 81 -7.55 9.24 -18.84
C GLY A 81 -6.48 8.55 -18.01
N ALA A 82 -6.44 7.22 -18.13
CA ALA A 82 -5.62 6.30 -17.36
C ALA A 82 -4.14 6.69 -17.33
N ASP A 83 -3.64 7.02 -16.14
CA ASP A 83 -2.21 6.91 -15.86
C ASP A 83 -1.90 5.41 -15.75
N THR A 84 -1.62 4.78 -16.88
CA THR A 84 -1.36 3.33 -16.98
C THR A 84 -0.25 2.91 -16.01
N GLU A 85 0.73 3.77 -15.76
CA GLU A 85 1.81 3.51 -14.79
C GLU A 85 1.24 3.36 -13.37
N LEU A 86 0.29 4.24 -12.99
CA LEU A 86 -0.40 4.18 -11.70
C LEU A 86 -1.18 2.88 -11.54
N LEU A 87 -1.92 2.46 -12.57
CA LEU A 87 -2.65 1.18 -12.59
C LEU A 87 -1.70 -0.01 -12.49
N ILE A 88 -0.56 0.03 -13.20
CA ILE A 88 0.46 -1.01 -13.14
C ILE A 88 1.02 -1.13 -11.72
N PHE A 89 1.35 -0.03 -11.04
CA PHE A 89 1.84 -0.12 -9.66
C PHE A 89 0.77 -0.62 -8.70
N THR A 90 -0.47 -0.17 -8.88
CA THR A 90 -1.60 -0.62 -8.06
C THR A 90 -1.77 -2.14 -8.17
N MET A 91 -1.80 -2.67 -9.40
CA MET A 91 -1.89 -4.10 -9.65
C MET A 91 -0.65 -4.87 -9.19
N THR A 92 0.54 -4.27 -9.33
CA THR A 92 1.80 -4.85 -8.83
C THR A 92 1.76 -5.02 -7.32
N LEU A 93 1.29 -3.99 -6.59
CA LEU A 93 1.16 -4.06 -5.13
C LEU A 93 0.20 -5.17 -4.71
N ILE A 94 -0.98 -5.24 -5.36
CA ILE A 94 -1.97 -6.31 -5.09
C ILE A 94 -1.34 -7.68 -5.27
N ASN A 95 -0.65 -7.93 -6.39
CA ASN A 95 -0.03 -9.22 -6.68
C ASN A 95 1.12 -9.59 -5.74
N LYS A 96 1.74 -8.60 -5.07
CA LYS A 96 2.84 -8.82 -4.13
C LYS A 96 2.40 -8.96 -2.68
N VAL A 97 1.18 -8.60 -2.35
CA VAL A 97 0.60 -8.90 -1.04
C VAL A 97 0.03 -10.33 -1.12
N PRO A 98 0.73 -11.35 -0.59
CA PRO A 98 0.27 -12.74 -0.65
C PRO A 98 -1.10 -12.88 -0.01
N GLU A 99 -1.90 -13.80 -0.55
CA GLU A 99 -3.07 -14.30 0.18
C GLU A 99 -2.61 -14.85 1.54
N PRO A 100 -3.33 -14.57 2.63
CA PRO A 100 -3.00 -15.16 3.92
C PRO A 100 -3.01 -16.69 3.77
N GLU A 101 -1.88 -17.36 4.05
CA GLU A 101 -1.85 -18.82 4.04
C GLU A 101 -2.94 -19.34 5.00
N PRO A 102 -3.77 -20.31 4.58
CA PRO A 102 -4.70 -20.95 5.49
C PRO A 102 -3.89 -21.58 6.61
N THR A 103 -4.19 -21.17 7.84
CA THR A 103 -3.60 -21.73 9.06
C THR A 103 -3.81 -23.25 9.04
N ARG A 104 -2.71 -24.00 8.95
CA ARG A 104 -2.70 -25.47 9.04
C ARG A 104 -2.91 -25.93 10.48
#